data_AF-A0A2P2K6G3-F1
#
_entry.id   AF-A0A2P2K6G3-F1
#
_cell.length_a   1.000
_cell.length_b   1.000
_cell.length_c   1.000
_cell.angle_alpha   90.00
_cell.angle_beta   90.00
_cell.angle_gamma   90.00
#
_symmetry.space_group_name_H-M   'P 1'
#
loop_
_entity.id
_entity.type
_entity.pdbx_description
1 polymer ?
#
loop_
_entity_poly.entity_id
_entity_poly.type
_entity_poly.pdbx_seq_one_letter_code
_entity_poly.pdbx_strand_id
1 'polypeptide(L)'
;MQKIWHLIQTLMGENSTTQWKLSRKMLLVIGARRHLEWGHEKYMLDMIQSHLAQASLGGAVGNLQRVRAFLRVRLRDYGVLDFDASDTRRQPPVDTTWQQIYFCLRTGYYDEARNVALSSRASHQFALLLTEWINTGGMVSAEIASTASEECEKMLRMGDRMGRAAYDKKKLLLFAMISGSRRLIDRLLRDLPTLFTTIEDFLWFTLSALRDFSGGTSSLVLNEGSVPYSLEDLQAYLNKFEPSYYTKNGKDPLVYPYVLLLSIQLLPAVLHFSKEPGEGYDIDAVHISIVLGDHGVLSEVVGAGQKFGVMDAYAEVSSIIRQYGSAYLRHGDLPMALEYYAQAAAVVGGGEVSWTGRGNVDQQRQRILMLKQLLAELLLRDGGIYLLLGPRSTGEEGELARFLPDVKARQQFLLETARQCQEAGLYDKSIEIYKRVGAFSMALDIINMCLSEAICALARGRLDGESRTAGLIHSGNEISETYKYFPEASLQEREHVLDQETVLRQLEAILAVQKLATVGHYLDALREVAKLPFLPLDPGMSDVIGDVFQNVSPHVQACVPDLLRVALACLDNVTDSDGSVRAMRAKIAQFLANNMSRNWPRDLYEKVARSL
;
A
#
# COMPACT_ATOMS: atom_id res chain seq x y z
N MET A 1 2.82 -0.52 -23.18
CA MET A 1 2.06 -1.00 -22.00
C MET A 1 1.20 -2.24 -22.23
N GLN A 2 0.36 -2.34 -23.26
CA GLN A 2 -0.49 -3.54 -23.47
C GLN A 2 0.27 -4.88 -23.41
N LYS A 3 1.47 -4.95 -24.04
CA LYS A 3 2.35 -6.14 -23.98
C LYS A 3 2.77 -6.49 -22.54
N ILE A 4 3.04 -5.48 -21.71
CA ILE A 4 3.41 -5.64 -20.30
C ILE A 4 2.22 -6.15 -19.48
N TRP A 5 1.02 -5.61 -19.69
CA TRP A 5 -0.19 -6.10 -19.01
C TRP A 5 -0.50 -7.56 -19.36
N HIS A 6 -0.37 -7.95 -20.62
CA HIS A 6 -0.46 -9.37 -20.99
C HIS A 6 0.60 -10.22 -20.29
N LEU A 7 1.84 -9.71 -20.15
CA LEU A 7 2.87 -10.41 -19.40
C LEU A 7 2.45 -10.60 -17.93
N ILE A 8 1.98 -9.56 -17.26
CA ILE A 8 1.47 -9.65 -15.87
C ILE A 8 0.37 -10.71 -15.76
N GLN A 9 -0.63 -10.71 -16.63
CA GLN A 9 -1.70 -11.72 -16.65
C GLN A 9 -1.15 -13.15 -16.79
N THR A 10 -0.20 -13.36 -17.71
CA THR A 10 0.41 -14.69 -17.88
C THR A 10 1.29 -15.10 -16.70
N LEU A 11 1.98 -14.16 -16.04
CA LEU A 11 2.75 -14.43 -14.83
C LEU A 11 1.84 -14.91 -13.69
N MET A 12 0.65 -14.29 -13.56
CA MET A 12 -0.31 -14.66 -12.51
C MET A 12 -1.06 -15.97 -12.80
N GLY A 13 -0.94 -16.49 -14.02
CA GLY A 13 -1.49 -17.79 -14.39
C GLY A 13 -2.99 -17.82 -14.63
N GLU A 14 -3.63 -16.65 -14.84
CA GLU A 14 -5.09 -16.51 -15.02
C GLU A 14 -5.66 -17.39 -16.15
N ASN A 15 -4.83 -17.77 -17.13
CA ASN A 15 -5.22 -18.60 -18.28
C ASN A 15 -4.73 -20.07 -18.20
N SER A 16 -4.20 -20.52 -17.07
CA SER A 16 -3.57 -21.85 -16.95
C SER A 16 -4.46 -22.89 -16.27
N THR A 17 -4.78 -23.97 -16.98
CA THR A 17 -5.58 -25.10 -16.47
C THR A 17 -4.74 -26.25 -15.92
N THR A 18 -3.41 -26.19 -16.10
CA THR A 18 -2.49 -27.29 -15.77
C THR A 18 -1.90 -27.14 -14.37
N GLN A 19 -2.23 -28.06 -13.47
CA GLN A 19 -1.65 -28.12 -12.12
C GLN A 19 -0.33 -28.89 -12.15
N TRP A 20 0.80 -28.18 -12.24
CA TRP A 20 2.11 -28.77 -11.96
C TRP A 20 2.48 -28.55 -10.49
N LYS A 21 3.06 -29.56 -9.84
CA LYS A 21 3.65 -29.44 -8.49
C LYS A 21 5.01 -28.73 -8.57
N LEU A 22 5.00 -27.44 -8.92
CA LEU A 22 6.20 -26.61 -9.07
C LEU A 22 6.24 -25.53 -7.98
N SER A 23 7.43 -24.99 -7.74
CA SER A 23 7.56 -23.79 -6.91
C SER A 23 6.86 -22.60 -7.55
N ARG A 24 6.50 -21.64 -6.71
CA ARG A 24 5.89 -20.39 -7.13
C ARG A 24 6.77 -19.63 -8.13
N LYS A 25 8.07 -19.57 -7.87
CA LYS A 25 9.10 -19.04 -8.79
C LYS A 25 9.02 -19.66 -10.19
N MET A 26 8.91 -20.98 -10.29
CA MET A 26 8.82 -21.65 -11.59
C MET A 26 7.51 -21.41 -12.32
N LEU A 27 6.39 -21.27 -11.60
CA LEU A 27 5.12 -20.88 -12.22
C LEU A 27 5.23 -19.50 -12.90
N LEU A 28 5.92 -18.55 -12.26
CA LEU A 28 6.21 -17.24 -12.86
C LEU A 28 7.09 -17.37 -14.11
N VAL A 29 8.14 -18.17 -14.06
CA VAL A 29 9.02 -18.45 -15.23
C VAL A 29 8.21 -19.04 -16.40
N ILE A 30 7.30 -19.98 -16.13
CA ILE A 30 6.43 -20.55 -17.16
C ILE A 30 5.47 -19.49 -17.73
N GLY A 31 4.93 -18.62 -16.88
CA GLY A 31 4.11 -17.48 -17.32
C GLY A 31 4.87 -16.57 -18.28
N ALA A 32 6.11 -16.19 -17.93
CA ALA A 32 6.98 -15.38 -18.79
C ALA A 32 7.29 -16.10 -20.12
N ARG A 33 7.56 -17.40 -20.08
CA ARG A 33 7.80 -18.21 -21.28
C ARG A 33 6.57 -18.22 -22.20
N ARG A 34 5.37 -18.46 -21.65
CA ARG A 34 4.10 -18.45 -22.40
C ARG A 34 3.80 -17.11 -23.04
N HIS A 35 4.10 -16.00 -22.35
CA HIS A 35 3.99 -14.67 -22.95
C HIS A 35 4.88 -14.51 -24.18
N LEU A 36 6.13 -14.97 -24.09
CA LEU A 36 7.06 -14.92 -25.21
C LEU A 36 6.62 -15.84 -26.35
N GLU A 37 6.08 -17.01 -26.04
CA GLU A 37 5.52 -17.96 -27.02
C GLU A 37 4.37 -17.34 -27.81
N TRP A 38 3.39 -16.77 -27.10
CA TRP A 38 2.27 -16.04 -27.70
C TRP A 38 2.74 -14.88 -28.58
N GLY A 39 3.73 -14.11 -28.11
CA GLY A 39 4.30 -13.00 -28.88
C GLY A 39 4.93 -13.46 -30.20
N HIS A 40 5.55 -14.64 -30.22
CA HIS A 40 6.14 -15.19 -31.44
C HIS A 40 5.12 -15.87 -32.35
N GLU A 41 4.07 -16.48 -31.80
CA GLU A 41 2.94 -16.95 -32.59
C GLU A 41 2.33 -15.78 -33.37
N LYS A 42 2.09 -14.64 -32.72
CA LYS A 42 1.61 -13.43 -33.39
C LYS A 42 2.55 -12.98 -34.51
N TYR A 43 3.85 -12.87 -34.23
CA TYR A 43 4.85 -12.53 -35.24
C TYR A 43 4.87 -13.52 -36.42
N MET A 44 4.75 -14.82 -36.15
CA MET A 44 4.69 -15.87 -37.16
C MET A 44 3.47 -15.68 -38.05
N LEU A 45 2.29 -15.44 -37.47
CA LEU A 45 1.05 -15.20 -38.21
C LEU A 45 1.13 -13.92 -39.05
N ASP A 46 1.66 -12.83 -38.50
CA ASP A 46 1.87 -11.57 -39.23
C ASP A 46 2.85 -11.76 -40.41
N MET A 47 3.90 -12.57 -40.22
CA MET A 47 4.84 -12.91 -41.29
C MET A 47 4.19 -13.74 -42.41
N ILE A 48 3.32 -14.70 -42.07
CA ILE A 48 2.55 -15.47 -43.04
C ILE A 48 1.60 -14.56 -43.82
N GLN A 49 0.88 -13.67 -43.13
CA GLN A 49 -0.08 -12.74 -43.73
C GLN A 49 0.59 -11.72 -44.66
N SER A 50 1.78 -11.25 -44.32
CA SER A 50 2.55 -10.35 -45.19
C SER A 50 3.13 -11.05 -46.43
N HIS A 51 3.18 -12.38 -46.45
CA HIS A 51 3.81 -13.18 -47.52
C HIS A 51 2.93 -14.34 -48.00
N LEU A 52 1.62 -14.11 -48.19
CA LEU A 52 0.62 -15.15 -48.50
C LEU A 52 1.01 -16.09 -49.66
N ALA A 53 1.50 -15.52 -50.76
CA ALA A 53 1.89 -16.29 -51.95
C ALA A 53 3.03 -17.28 -51.67
N GLN A 54 3.99 -16.88 -50.83
CA GLN A 54 5.17 -17.68 -50.48
C GLN A 54 4.84 -18.69 -49.37
N ALA A 55 4.02 -18.27 -48.40
CA ALA A 55 3.62 -19.10 -47.28
C ALA A 55 2.75 -20.29 -47.71
N SER A 56 1.97 -20.13 -48.79
CA SER A 56 1.15 -21.18 -49.42
C SER A 56 0.34 -22.02 -48.41
N LEU A 57 -0.18 -21.38 -47.36
CA LEU A 57 -0.92 -22.05 -46.29
C LEU A 57 -2.24 -22.68 -46.81
N GLY A 58 -2.84 -22.09 -47.84
CA GLY A 58 -4.11 -22.56 -48.42
C GLY A 58 -5.26 -22.53 -47.39
N GLY A 59 -6.18 -23.50 -47.47
CA GLY A 59 -7.28 -23.67 -46.52
C GLY A 59 -6.93 -24.52 -45.28
N ALA A 60 -5.65 -24.82 -45.04
CA ALA A 60 -5.23 -25.68 -43.95
C ALA A 60 -5.28 -24.94 -42.59
N VAL A 61 -5.97 -25.53 -41.61
CA VAL A 61 -6.23 -24.89 -40.30
C VAL A 61 -5.31 -25.34 -39.15
N GLY A 62 -4.40 -26.29 -39.40
CA GLY A 62 -3.55 -26.88 -38.36
C GLY A 62 -2.33 -26.03 -37.96
N ASN A 63 -1.98 -26.05 -36.67
CA ASN A 63 -0.81 -25.34 -36.11
C ASN A 63 0.52 -25.73 -36.80
N LEU A 64 0.73 -27.02 -37.05
CA LEU A 64 1.91 -27.49 -37.77
C LEU A 64 1.98 -26.94 -39.21
N GLN A 65 0.83 -26.76 -39.86
CA GLN A 65 0.79 -26.18 -41.21
C GLN A 65 1.12 -24.69 -41.18
N ARG A 66 0.74 -23.96 -40.13
CA ARG A 66 1.18 -22.57 -39.91
C ARG A 66 2.69 -22.49 -39.75
N VAL A 67 3.30 -23.38 -38.96
CA VAL A 67 4.76 -23.45 -38.81
C VAL A 67 5.44 -23.75 -40.14
N ARG A 68 4.93 -24.71 -40.92
CA ARG A 68 5.47 -25.03 -42.26
C ARG A 68 5.34 -23.85 -43.23
N ALA A 69 4.21 -23.16 -43.24
CA ALA A 69 4.00 -21.96 -44.05
C ALA A 69 5.00 -20.85 -43.68
N PHE A 70 5.25 -20.65 -42.39
CA PHE A 70 6.28 -19.73 -41.92
C PHE A 70 7.70 -20.16 -42.34
N LEU A 71 8.01 -21.46 -42.29
CA LEU A 71 9.29 -21.98 -42.75
C LEU A 71 9.50 -21.80 -44.26
N ARG A 72 8.45 -21.91 -45.08
CA ARG A 72 8.53 -21.59 -46.52
C ARG A 72 8.97 -20.15 -46.76
N VAL A 73 8.44 -19.21 -45.99
CA VAL A 73 8.83 -17.79 -46.08
C VAL A 73 10.29 -17.60 -45.65
N ARG A 74 10.69 -18.20 -44.52
CA ARG A 74 12.04 -18.02 -43.95
C ARG A 74 13.16 -18.74 -44.69
N LEU A 75 12.86 -19.90 -45.27
CA LEU A 75 13.83 -20.79 -45.91
C LEU A 75 13.68 -20.81 -47.43
N ARG A 76 13.01 -19.82 -48.02
CA ARG A 76 12.72 -19.76 -49.46
C ARG A 76 13.97 -19.94 -50.35
N ASP A 77 15.12 -19.45 -49.88
CA ASP A 77 16.38 -19.45 -50.63
C ASP A 77 17.21 -20.73 -50.40
N TYR A 78 16.72 -21.67 -49.58
CA TYR A 78 17.44 -22.90 -49.20
C TYR A 78 17.09 -24.11 -50.09
N GLY A 79 16.10 -23.99 -50.97
CA GLY A 79 15.66 -25.06 -51.87
C GLY A 79 14.32 -25.69 -51.45
N VAL A 80 14.00 -26.85 -52.04
CA VAL A 80 12.74 -27.56 -51.78
C VAL A 80 12.78 -28.17 -50.38
N LEU A 81 11.78 -27.86 -49.56
CA LEU A 81 11.68 -28.34 -48.18
C LEU A 81 11.12 -29.77 -48.14
N ASP A 82 11.52 -30.54 -47.13
CA ASP A 82 11.12 -31.94 -46.92
C ASP A 82 9.61 -32.20 -46.97
N PHE A 83 8.79 -31.29 -46.43
CA PHE A 83 7.33 -31.42 -46.44
C PHE A 83 6.65 -30.96 -47.74
N ASP A 84 7.40 -30.40 -48.70
CA ASP A 84 6.92 -29.99 -50.03
C ASP A 84 7.46 -30.89 -51.16
N ALA A 85 8.35 -31.83 -50.84
CA ALA A 85 9.01 -32.68 -51.82
C ALA A 85 8.11 -33.82 -52.31
N SER A 86 7.82 -33.86 -53.62
CA SER A 86 7.05 -34.94 -54.26
C SER A 86 7.91 -36.03 -54.90
N ASP A 87 9.17 -35.75 -55.26
CA ASP A 87 10.12 -36.70 -55.85
C ASP A 87 11.53 -36.50 -55.25
N THR A 88 11.93 -37.43 -54.38
CA THR A 88 13.18 -37.37 -53.59
C THR A 88 14.43 -37.79 -54.37
N ARG A 89 14.31 -38.15 -55.65
CA ARG A 89 15.38 -38.81 -56.41
C ARG A 89 16.35 -37.87 -57.13
N ARG A 90 15.96 -36.62 -57.42
CA ARG A 90 16.80 -35.67 -58.19
C ARG A 90 17.65 -34.74 -57.32
N GLN A 91 17.11 -34.28 -56.19
CA GLN A 91 17.83 -33.55 -55.13
C GLN A 91 17.20 -33.92 -53.79
N PRO A 92 18.00 -34.30 -52.75
CA PRO A 92 17.43 -34.54 -51.44
C PRO A 92 16.84 -33.23 -50.91
N PRO A 93 15.59 -33.25 -50.42
CA PRO A 93 14.99 -32.03 -49.91
C PRO A 93 15.71 -31.58 -48.62
N VAL A 94 15.57 -30.30 -48.29
CA VAL A 94 16.09 -29.75 -47.04
C VAL A 94 15.31 -30.35 -45.88
N ASP A 95 15.97 -31.14 -45.03
CA ASP A 95 15.39 -31.66 -43.79
C ASP A 95 15.13 -30.48 -42.84
N THR A 96 13.87 -30.27 -42.49
CA THR A 96 13.44 -29.18 -41.60
C THR A 96 12.96 -29.69 -40.24
N THR A 97 13.21 -30.97 -39.91
CA THR A 97 12.74 -31.62 -38.67
C THR A 97 13.04 -30.75 -37.44
N TRP A 98 14.29 -30.30 -37.26
CA TRP A 98 14.71 -29.53 -36.09
C TRP A 98 14.15 -28.11 -36.07
N GLN A 99 13.97 -27.50 -37.24
CA GLN A 99 13.36 -26.19 -37.42
C GLN A 99 11.86 -26.25 -37.05
N GLN A 100 11.15 -27.28 -37.54
CA GLN A 100 9.74 -27.52 -37.20
C GLN A 100 9.58 -27.72 -35.69
N ILE A 101 10.38 -28.58 -35.05
CA ILE A 101 10.32 -28.78 -33.58
C ILE A 101 10.59 -27.46 -32.85
N TYR A 102 11.67 -26.75 -33.21
CA TYR A 102 12.03 -25.50 -32.56
C TYR A 102 10.94 -24.45 -32.65
N PHE A 103 10.38 -24.22 -33.84
CA PHE A 103 9.35 -23.18 -34.01
C PHE A 103 8.01 -23.58 -33.41
N CYS A 104 7.65 -24.87 -33.40
CA CYS A 104 6.49 -25.35 -32.64
C CYS A 104 6.66 -25.04 -31.14
N LEU A 105 7.83 -25.31 -30.55
CA LEU A 105 8.07 -24.93 -29.14
C LEU A 105 8.07 -23.42 -28.94
N ARG A 106 8.68 -22.67 -29.86
CA ARG A 106 8.78 -21.20 -29.79
C ARG A 106 7.42 -20.52 -29.85
N THR A 107 6.39 -21.17 -30.40
CA THR A 107 4.99 -20.70 -30.42
C THR A 107 4.10 -21.40 -29.39
N GLY A 108 4.64 -22.27 -28.52
CA GLY A 108 3.85 -23.01 -27.53
C GLY A 108 3.03 -24.18 -28.07
N TYR A 109 3.23 -24.57 -29.34
CA TYR A 109 2.61 -25.73 -30.00
C TYR A 109 3.30 -27.04 -29.60
N TYR A 110 3.21 -27.37 -28.31
CA TYR A 110 3.97 -28.48 -27.70
C TYR A 110 3.58 -29.85 -28.27
N ASP A 111 2.31 -30.08 -28.56
CA ASP A 111 1.83 -31.36 -29.12
C ASP A 111 2.33 -31.57 -30.55
N GLU A 112 2.31 -30.52 -31.37
CA GLU A 112 2.87 -30.53 -32.72
C GLU A 112 4.39 -30.76 -32.70
N ALA A 113 5.12 -30.13 -31.76
CA ALA A 113 6.54 -30.38 -31.58
C ALA A 113 6.83 -31.85 -31.26
N ARG A 114 6.05 -32.45 -30.35
CA ARG A 114 6.15 -33.88 -29.99
C ARG A 114 5.85 -34.77 -31.19
N ASN A 115 4.80 -34.48 -31.96
CA ASN A 115 4.41 -35.25 -33.14
C ASN A 115 5.49 -35.24 -34.22
N VAL A 116 6.09 -34.08 -34.49
CA VAL A 116 7.22 -33.96 -35.44
C VAL A 116 8.42 -34.77 -34.94
N ALA A 117 8.75 -34.66 -33.65
CA ALA A 117 9.89 -35.37 -33.07
C ALA A 117 9.74 -36.90 -33.17
N LEU A 118 8.52 -37.43 -32.96
CA LEU A 118 8.20 -38.86 -33.07
C LEU A 118 8.21 -39.37 -34.53
N SER A 119 7.81 -38.53 -35.48
CA SER A 119 7.61 -38.91 -36.89
C SER A 119 8.91 -39.00 -37.68
N SER A 120 9.99 -38.35 -37.24
CA SER A 120 11.28 -38.36 -37.92
C SER A 120 12.29 -39.27 -37.24
N ARG A 121 12.93 -40.15 -38.03
CA ARG A 121 14.01 -41.03 -37.53
C ARG A 121 15.18 -40.23 -36.96
N ALA A 122 15.44 -39.03 -37.47
CA ALA A 122 16.54 -38.17 -37.04
C ALA A 122 16.34 -37.61 -35.61
N SER A 123 15.10 -37.47 -35.16
CA SER A 123 14.73 -36.89 -33.85
C SER A 123 14.10 -37.90 -32.89
N HIS A 124 13.98 -39.18 -33.25
CA HIS A 124 13.24 -40.17 -32.45
C HIS A 124 13.77 -40.30 -31.00
N GLN A 125 15.09 -40.29 -30.81
CA GLN A 125 15.70 -40.30 -29.46
C GLN A 125 15.41 -39.00 -28.68
N PHE A 126 15.36 -37.87 -29.37
CA PHE A 126 15.03 -36.58 -28.76
C PHE A 126 13.55 -36.49 -28.36
N ALA A 127 12.67 -37.20 -29.05
CA ALA A 127 11.24 -37.20 -28.74
C ALA A 127 10.93 -37.64 -27.30
N LEU A 128 11.69 -38.58 -26.75
CA LEU A 128 11.57 -39.01 -25.35
C LEU A 128 11.94 -37.88 -24.39
N LEU A 129 13.09 -37.23 -24.63
CA LEU A 129 13.57 -36.10 -23.83
C LEU A 129 12.59 -34.93 -23.86
N LEU A 130 12.08 -34.61 -25.06
CA LEU A 130 11.11 -33.56 -25.28
C LEU A 130 9.77 -33.85 -24.59
N THR A 131 9.32 -35.10 -24.63
CA THR A 131 8.05 -35.50 -24.02
C THR A 131 8.07 -35.29 -22.51
N GLU A 132 9.17 -35.66 -21.84
CA GLU A 132 9.32 -35.39 -20.41
C GLU A 132 9.32 -33.88 -20.14
N TRP A 133 10.15 -33.11 -20.86
CA TRP A 133 10.23 -31.66 -20.69
C TRP A 133 8.85 -30.98 -20.84
N ILE A 134 8.03 -31.40 -21.81
CA ILE A 134 6.67 -30.85 -21.98
C ILE A 134 5.76 -31.24 -20.79
N ASN A 135 5.76 -32.52 -20.41
CA ASN A 135 4.83 -33.04 -19.40
C ASN A 135 5.04 -32.44 -18.00
N THR A 136 6.26 -32.02 -17.71
CA THR A 136 6.71 -31.46 -16.42
C THR A 136 6.77 -29.93 -16.42
N GLY A 137 6.31 -29.26 -17.48
CA GLY A 137 6.33 -27.80 -17.58
C GLY A 137 7.72 -27.19 -17.82
N GLY A 138 8.68 -27.99 -18.27
CA GLY A 138 10.05 -27.59 -18.59
C GLY A 138 11.10 -28.09 -17.59
N MET A 139 10.69 -28.90 -16.61
CA MET A 139 11.60 -29.59 -15.70
C MET A 139 12.02 -30.94 -16.32
N VAL A 140 13.19 -31.46 -15.99
CA VAL A 140 13.57 -32.82 -16.41
C VAL A 140 14.36 -33.50 -15.32
N SER A 141 14.31 -34.82 -15.28
CA SER A 141 15.16 -35.64 -14.45
C SER A 141 16.64 -35.42 -14.75
N ALA A 142 17.51 -35.69 -13.76
CA ALA A 142 18.95 -35.55 -13.91
C ALA A 142 19.51 -36.46 -15.03
N GLU A 143 18.89 -37.62 -15.25
CA GLU A 143 19.26 -38.56 -16.31
C GLU A 143 19.00 -37.99 -17.72
N ILE A 144 17.80 -37.45 -17.95
CA ILE A 144 17.45 -36.79 -19.21
C ILE A 144 18.30 -35.55 -19.45
N ALA A 145 18.53 -34.75 -18.40
CA ALA A 145 19.41 -33.59 -18.48
C ALA A 145 20.85 -33.98 -18.87
N SER A 146 21.39 -35.06 -18.28
CA SER A 146 22.73 -35.57 -18.58
C SER A 146 22.82 -36.07 -20.02
N THR A 147 21.84 -36.86 -20.46
CA THR A 147 21.79 -37.38 -21.85
C THR A 147 21.76 -36.23 -22.85
N ALA A 148 20.96 -35.20 -22.59
CA ALA A 148 20.90 -34.03 -23.45
C ALA A 148 22.20 -33.21 -23.45
N SER A 149 22.87 -33.13 -22.30
CA SER A 149 24.17 -32.48 -22.14
C SER A 149 25.27 -33.18 -22.94
N GLU A 150 25.33 -34.52 -22.87
CA GLU A 150 26.30 -35.33 -23.62
C GLU A 150 26.15 -35.15 -25.13
N GLU A 151 24.92 -35.12 -25.65
CA GLU A 151 24.66 -34.87 -27.07
C GLU A 151 25.09 -33.44 -27.49
N CYS A 152 24.86 -32.44 -26.64
CA CYS A 152 25.38 -31.08 -26.87
C CYS A 152 26.90 -31.06 -26.94
N GLU A 153 27.58 -31.69 -25.99
CA GLU A 153 29.04 -31.75 -25.97
C GLU A 153 29.60 -32.47 -27.19
N LYS A 154 28.98 -33.57 -27.62
CA LYS A 154 29.36 -34.28 -28.87
C LYS A 154 29.26 -33.34 -30.07
N MET A 155 28.16 -32.61 -30.23
CA MET A 155 28.00 -31.64 -31.32
C MET A 155 29.06 -30.54 -31.25
N LEU A 156 29.30 -29.95 -30.08
CA LEU A 156 30.28 -28.87 -29.89
C LEU A 156 31.72 -29.34 -30.10
N ARG A 157 32.07 -30.58 -29.76
CA ARG A 157 33.41 -31.16 -30.02
C ARG A 157 33.65 -31.43 -31.51
N MET A 158 32.60 -31.77 -32.25
CA MET A 158 32.65 -31.99 -33.70
C MET A 158 32.63 -30.68 -34.51
N GLY A 159 32.29 -29.57 -33.86
CA GLY A 159 31.96 -28.27 -34.45
C GLY A 159 33.08 -27.44 -35.06
N ASP A 160 34.33 -27.86 -34.98
CA ASP A 160 35.48 -27.04 -35.36
C ASP A 160 36.49 -27.78 -36.25
N ARG A 161 36.00 -28.39 -37.33
CA ARG A 161 36.85 -28.92 -38.40
C ARG A 161 36.49 -28.22 -39.71
N MET A 162 37.38 -27.31 -40.16
CA MET A 162 37.47 -26.82 -41.53
C MET A 162 36.21 -26.14 -42.12
N GLY A 163 35.73 -25.07 -41.49
CA GLY A 163 34.91 -24.06 -42.18
C GLY A 163 33.49 -24.48 -42.62
N ARG A 164 32.94 -25.59 -42.09
CA ARG A 164 31.51 -25.92 -42.21
C ARG A 164 30.87 -25.98 -40.81
N ALA A 165 29.65 -25.46 -40.67
CA ALA A 165 28.83 -25.75 -39.50
C ALA A 165 28.50 -27.25 -39.50
N ALA A 166 29.21 -28.05 -38.71
CA ALA A 166 29.10 -29.51 -38.75
C ALA A 166 27.77 -30.06 -38.17
N TYR A 167 26.96 -29.21 -37.53
CA TYR A 167 25.71 -29.59 -36.87
C TYR A 167 24.62 -28.51 -37.03
N ASP A 168 23.36 -28.93 -36.91
CA ASP A 168 22.20 -28.04 -36.97
C ASP A 168 22.09 -27.18 -35.69
N LYS A 169 22.03 -25.86 -35.85
CA LYS A 169 21.97 -24.91 -34.72
C LYS A 169 20.66 -25.03 -33.92
N LYS A 170 19.54 -25.37 -34.55
CA LYS A 170 18.26 -25.60 -33.87
C LYS A 170 18.31 -26.89 -33.06
N LYS A 171 18.93 -27.95 -33.60
CA LYS A 171 19.22 -29.17 -32.84
C LYS A 171 20.03 -28.85 -31.58
N LEU A 172 21.12 -28.11 -31.70
CA LEU A 172 21.96 -27.73 -30.55
C LEU A 172 21.16 -26.96 -29.48
N LEU A 173 20.36 -25.96 -29.89
CA LEU A 173 19.52 -25.18 -28.98
C LEU A 173 18.50 -26.06 -28.24
N LEU A 174 17.85 -26.98 -28.96
CA LEU A 174 16.84 -27.88 -28.38
C LEU A 174 17.44 -28.80 -27.32
N PHE A 175 18.60 -29.41 -27.60
CA PHE A 175 19.30 -30.22 -26.60
C PHE A 175 19.84 -29.38 -25.43
N ALA A 176 20.34 -28.17 -25.68
CA ALA A 176 20.84 -27.28 -24.62
C ALA A 176 19.73 -26.81 -23.68
N MET A 177 18.54 -26.54 -24.24
CA MET A 177 17.34 -26.21 -23.48
C MET A 177 16.89 -27.36 -22.58
N ILE A 178 16.96 -28.61 -23.05
CA ILE A 178 16.63 -29.79 -22.23
C ILE A 178 17.74 -30.10 -21.22
N SER A 179 19.01 -29.90 -21.56
CA SER A 179 20.10 -30.14 -20.61
C SER A 179 20.05 -29.19 -19.43
N GLY A 180 19.70 -27.91 -19.68
CA GLY A 180 19.68 -26.87 -18.65
C GLY A 180 21.05 -26.66 -17.97
N SER A 181 22.15 -27.15 -18.57
CA SER A 181 23.48 -27.05 -17.97
C SER A 181 24.01 -25.63 -18.07
N ARG A 182 24.34 -25.05 -16.92
CA ARG A 182 24.93 -23.70 -16.83
C ARG A 182 26.17 -23.57 -17.71
N ARG A 183 27.08 -24.54 -17.63
CA ARG A 183 28.32 -24.54 -18.41
C ARG A 183 28.06 -24.50 -19.91
N LEU A 184 27.09 -25.28 -20.38
CA LEU A 184 26.73 -25.31 -21.80
C LEU A 184 26.08 -23.99 -22.24
N ILE A 185 25.16 -23.45 -21.44
CA ILE A 185 24.50 -22.18 -21.74
C ILE A 185 25.51 -21.04 -21.78
N ASP A 186 26.38 -20.91 -20.77
CA ASP A 186 27.43 -19.89 -20.72
C ASP A 186 28.38 -20.01 -21.92
N ARG A 187 28.70 -21.25 -22.33
CA ARG A 187 29.50 -21.51 -23.53
C ARG A 187 28.81 -21.06 -24.80
N LEU A 188 27.52 -21.37 -24.98
CA LEU A 188 26.75 -20.94 -26.15
C LEU A 188 26.67 -19.42 -26.25
N LEU A 189 26.41 -18.74 -25.13
CA LEU A 189 26.31 -17.28 -25.08
C LEU A 189 27.63 -16.58 -25.40
N ARG A 190 28.76 -17.18 -25.01
CA ARG A 190 30.10 -16.65 -25.30
C ARG A 190 30.58 -17.00 -26.71
N ASP A 191 30.46 -18.26 -27.12
CA ASP A 191 31.06 -18.77 -28.36
C ASP A 191 30.17 -18.50 -29.59
N LEU A 192 28.85 -18.32 -29.41
CA LEU A 192 27.87 -18.06 -30.48
C LEU A 192 27.00 -16.82 -30.16
N PRO A 193 27.57 -15.61 -30.04
CA PRO A 193 26.82 -14.43 -29.60
C PRO A 193 25.69 -14.01 -30.57
N THR A 194 25.78 -14.39 -31.85
CA THR A 194 24.75 -14.09 -32.87
C THR A 194 23.66 -15.16 -32.93
N LEU A 195 23.59 -16.07 -31.96
CA LEU A 195 22.58 -17.15 -31.94
C LEU A 195 21.17 -16.61 -31.73
N PHE A 196 21.04 -15.48 -31.03
CA PHE A 196 19.79 -14.79 -30.76
C PHE A 196 19.82 -13.39 -31.38
N THR A 197 18.85 -13.08 -32.24
CA THR A 197 18.76 -11.79 -32.91
C THR A 197 17.87 -10.78 -32.17
N THR A 198 17.07 -11.26 -31.22
CA THR A 198 16.17 -10.44 -30.40
C THR A 198 16.34 -10.78 -28.92
N ILE A 199 16.03 -9.82 -28.04
CA ILE A 199 16.04 -10.06 -26.59
C ILE A 199 14.96 -11.06 -26.20
N GLU A 200 13.82 -11.09 -26.89
CA GLU A 200 12.75 -12.06 -26.67
C GLU A 200 13.18 -13.49 -26.98
N ASP A 201 13.93 -13.73 -28.06
CA ASP A 201 14.42 -15.07 -28.39
C ASP A 201 15.50 -15.54 -27.41
N PHE A 202 16.36 -14.62 -26.96
CA PHE A 202 17.32 -14.89 -25.89
C PHE A 202 16.61 -15.27 -24.58
N LEU A 203 15.66 -14.44 -24.13
CA LEU A 203 14.92 -14.68 -22.88
C LEU A 203 14.07 -15.93 -22.95
N TRP A 204 13.40 -16.20 -24.08
CA TRP A 204 12.61 -17.43 -24.23
C TRP A 204 13.49 -18.67 -24.10
N PHE A 205 14.67 -18.67 -24.74
CA PHE A 205 15.60 -19.79 -24.66
C PHE A 205 16.12 -19.97 -23.22
N THR A 206 16.60 -18.92 -22.57
CA THR A 206 17.16 -19.03 -21.21
C THR A 206 16.09 -19.45 -20.22
N LEU A 207 14.88 -18.85 -20.26
CA LEU A 207 13.74 -19.24 -19.42
C LEU A 207 13.30 -20.69 -19.66
N SER A 208 13.43 -21.21 -20.89
CA SER A 208 13.12 -22.61 -21.21
C SER A 208 14.18 -23.59 -20.71
N ALA A 209 15.41 -23.11 -20.53
CA ALA A 209 16.55 -23.89 -20.05
C ALA A 209 16.74 -23.83 -18.52
N LEU A 210 16.02 -22.93 -17.83
CA LEU A 210 16.06 -22.78 -16.38
C LEU A 210 15.62 -24.07 -15.65
N ARG A 211 16.25 -24.34 -14.51
CA ARG A 211 15.80 -25.37 -13.57
C ARG A 211 15.68 -24.81 -12.17
N ASP A 212 14.68 -25.28 -11.46
CA ASP A 212 14.56 -25.02 -10.04
C ASP A 212 15.48 -25.95 -9.24
N PHE A 213 16.29 -25.36 -8.37
CA PHE A 213 17.11 -26.10 -7.43
C PHE A 213 16.81 -25.59 -6.03
N SER A 214 15.92 -26.30 -5.31
CA SER A 214 15.72 -26.05 -3.89
C SER A 214 17.01 -26.44 -3.17
N GLY A 215 17.70 -25.48 -2.56
CA GLY A 215 18.96 -25.68 -1.83
C GLY A 215 18.84 -26.52 -0.55
N GLY A 216 17.89 -27.44 -0.48
CA GLY A 216 17.59 -28.31 0.65
C GLY A 216 17.57 -29.77 0.23
N THR A 217 18.72 -30.33 -0.14
CA THR A 217 19.20 -31.68 0.23
C THR A 217 20.44 -32.00 -0.59
N SER A 218 21.47 -32.47 0.12
CA SER A 218 22.72 -33.03 -0.38
C SER A 218 23.72 -32.06 -1.01
N SER A 219 24.71 -31.72 -0.16
CA SER A 219 26.11 -31.51 -0.52
C SER A 219 26.73 -32.74 -1.20
N LEU A 220 26.10 -33.24 -2.26
CA LEU A 220 26.81 -34.06 -3.23
C LEU A 220 27.64 -33.08 -4.04
N VAL A 221 28.93 -33.35 -4.12
CA VAL A 221 29.86 -32.69 -5.02
C VAL A 221 29.33 -32.90 -6.44
N LEU A 222 28.40 -32.04 -6.87
CA LEU A 222 27.98 -31.99 -8.26
C LEU A 222 29.25 -31.62 -9.03
N ASN A 223 29.64 -32.48 -9.98
CA ASN A 223 30.63 -32.09 -10.97
C ASN A 223 30.25 -30.70 -11.50
N GLU A 224 31.20 -29.77 -11.59
CA GLU A 224 30.93 -28.38 -12.04
C GLU A 224 30.17 -28.32 -13.38
N GLY A 225 30.26 -29.38 -14.21
CA GLY A 225 29.53 -29.52 -15.47
C GLY A 225 28.03 -29.86 -15.36
N SER A 226 27.56 -30.28 -14.19
CA SER A 226 26.18 -30.73 -13.93
C SER A 226 25.33 -29.70 -13.18
N VAL A 227 25.88 -28.51 -12.90
CA VAL A 227 25.14 -27.43 -12.23
C VAL A 227 24.07 -26.87 -13.19
N PRO A 228 22.79 -26.90 -12.80
CA PRO A 228 21.74 -26.34 -13.63
C PRO A 228 21.82 -24.81 -13.70
N TYR A 229 21.34 -24.23 -14.80
CA TYR A 229 21.20 -22.78 -14.96
C TYR A 229 20.01 -22.28 -14.14
N SER A 230 20.28 -21.34 -13.23
CA SER A 230 19.31 -20.79 -12.28
C SER A 230 18.75 -19.44 -12.73
N LEU A 231 17.62 -19.02 -12.14
CA LEU A 231 17.05 -17.70 -12.43
C LEU A 231 18.01 -16.58 -12.00
N GLU A 232 18.72 -16.82 -10.91
CA GLU A 232 19.74 -15.94 -10.36
C GLU A 232 20.88 -15.73 -11.37
N ASP A 233 21.28 -16.78 -12.11
CA ASP A 233 22.28 -16.66 -13.17
C ASP A 233 21.79 -15.78 -14.33
N LEU A 234 20.51 -15.91 -14.72
CA LEU A 234 19.89 -15.06 -15.74
C LEU A 234 19.82 -13.60 -15.28
N GLN A 235 19.34 -13.36 -14.05
CA GLN A 235 19.25 -12.02 -13.47
C GLN A 235 20.63 -11.38 -13.34
N ALA A 236 21.63 -12.12 -12.86
CA ALA A 236 23.01 -11.66 -12.76
C ALA A 236 23.61 -11.36 -14.13
N TYR A 237 23.26 -12.10 -15.19
CA TYR A 237 23.69 -11.79 -16.55
C TYR A 237 23.07 -10.48 -17.05
N LEU A 238 21.76 -10.31 -16.91
CA LEU A 238 21.02 -9.13 -17.38
C LEU A 238 21.45 -7.85 -16.64
N ASN A 239 21.71 -7.95 -15.34
CA ASN A 239 22.06 -6.82 -14.48
C ASN A 239 23.50 -6.31 -14.67
N LYS A 240 24.31 -6.96 -15.51
CA LYS A 240 25.61 -6.42 -15.96
C LYS A 240 25.45 -5.19 -16.86
N PHE A 241 24.29 -5.06 -17.51
CA PHE A 241 24.01 -3.99 -18.45
C PHE A 241 23.16 -2.93 -17.76
N GLU A 242 23.51 -1.66 -17.94
CA GLU A 242 22.73 -0.54 -17.44
C GLU A 242 21.38 -0.42 -18.15
N PRO A 243 20.36 0.24 -17.55
CA PRO A 243 19.05 0.44 -18.19
C PRO A 243 19.13 1.07 -19.60
N SER A 244 20.07 1.98 -19.81
CA SER A 244 20.34 2.68 -21.08
C SER A 244 20.66 1.74 -22.25
N TYR A 245 21.29 0.59 -21.95
CA TYR A 245 21.59 -0.46 -22.93
C TYR A 245 20.32 -1.02 -23.56
N TYR A 246 19.26 -1.19 -22.77
CA TYR A 246 17.99 -1.76 -23.21
C TYR A 246 17.08 -0.72 -23.85
N THR A 247 17.06 0.51 -23.32
CA THR A 247 16.14 1.57 -23.76
C THR A 247 16.63 2.35 -24.98
N LYS A 248 17.75 1.93 -25.60
CA LYS A 248 18.43 2.69 -26.67
C LYS A 248 18.66 4.15 -26.28
N ASN A 249 19.20 4.36 -25.07
CA ASN A 249 19.37 5.67 -24.44
C ASN A 249 18.05 6.44 -24.23
N GLY A 250 17.01 5.76 -23.73
CA GLY A 250 15.72 6.35 -23.36
C GLY A 250 14.71 6.52 -24.51
N LYS A 251 15.01 6.04 -25.72
CA LYS A 251 14.06 6.07 -26.85
C LYS A 251 12.91 5.07 -26.69
N ASP A 252 13.21 3.93 -26.06
CA ASP A 252 12.25 2.86 -25.81
C ASP A 252 12.20 2.55 -24.30
N PRO A 253 11.64 3.44 -23.45
CA PRO A 253 11.70 3.36 -21.98
C PRO A 253 11.10 2.06 -21.43
N LEU A 254 10.06 1.54 -22.08
CA LEU A 254 9.35 0.33 -21.66
C LEU A 254 10.13 -0.99 -21.85
N VAL A 255 11.23 -1.00 -22.62
CA VAL A 255 11.97 -2.24 -22.90
C VAL A 255 12.68 -2.75 -21.65
N TYR A 256 13.27 -1.86 -20.86
CA TYR A 256 13.97 -2.24 -19.63
C TYR A 256 13.04 -2.88 -18.58
N PRO A 257 11.93 -2.24 -18.16
CA PRO A 257 11.03 -2.87 -17.19
C PRO A 257 10.35 -4.11 -17.77
N TYR A 258 10.15 -4.20 -19.09
CA TYR A 258 9.71 -5.44 -19.73
C TYR A 258 10.71 -6.59 -19.56
N VAL A 259 12.01 -6.33 -19.73
CA VAL A 259 13.09 -7.32 -19.46
C VAL A 259 13.14 -7.71 -17.97
N LEU A 260 12.96 -6.75 -17.07
CA LEU A 260 12.90 -7.01 -15.63
C LEU A 260 11.71 -7.92 -15.28
N LEU A 261 10.51 -7.64 -15.80
CA LEU A 261 9.33 -8.49 -15.58
C LEU A 261 9.51 -9.90 -16.16
N LEU A 262 10.08 -10.03 -17.36
CA LEU A 262 10.36 -11.33 -17.98
C LEU A 262 11.38 -12.16 -17.17
N SER A 263 12.31 -11.49 -16.50
CA SER A 263 13.29 -12.12 -15.61
C SER A 263 12.83 -12.20 -14.15
N ILE A 264 11.55 -11.95 -13.89
CA ILE A 264 10.89 -12.01 -12.58
C ILE A 264 11.52 -11.04 -11.55
N GLN A 265 12.18 -9.98 -12.01
CA GLN A 265 12.67 -8.88 -11.19
C GLN A 265 11.53 -7.86 -10.97
N LEU A 266 10.50 -8.31 -10.24
CA LEU A 266 9.21 -7.63 -10.15
C LEU A 266 9.28 -6.24 -9.49
N LEU A 267 9.85 -6.15 -8.28
CA LEU A 267 9.97 -4.87 -7.57
C LEU A 267 10.85 -3.85 -8.34
N PRO A 268 12.04 -4.22 -8.86
CA PRO A 268 12.81 -3.32 -9.71
C PRO A 268 12.02 -2.79 -10.92
N ALA A 269 11.18 -3.62 -11.55
CA ALA A 269 10.35 -3.18 -12.67
C ALA A 269 9.32 -2.14 -12.23
N VAL A 270 8.61 -2.38 -11.11
CA VAL A 270 7.64 -1.44 -10.53
C VAL A 270 8.30 -0.11 -10.16
N LEU A 271 9.45 -0.17 -9.48
CA LEU A 271 10.22 1.02 -9.09
C LEU A 271 10.74 1.80 -10.30
N HIS A 272 10.97 1.14 -11.44
CA HIS A 272 11.33 1.82 -12.66
C HIS A 272 10.13 2.56 -13.25
N PHE A 273 8.95 1.92 -13.32
CA PHE A 273 7.71 2.59 -13.76
C PHE A 273 7.34 3.79 -12.89
N SER A 274 7.57 3.74 -11.57
CA SER A 274 7.23 4.83 -10.66
C SER A 274 8.18 6.04 -10.70
N LYS A 275 9.40 5.87 -11.25
CA LYS A 275 10.46 6.89 -11.26
C LYS A 275 10.53 7.75 -12.50
N GLU A 276 9.83 7.42 -13.59
CA GLU A 276 9.88 8.19 -14.85
C GLU A 276 8.70 9.18 -14.93
N PRO A 277 8.85 10.43 -14.45
CA PRO A 277 7.82 11.44 -14.55
C PRO A 277 7.68 11.91 -16.01
N GLY A 278 6.50 11.73 -16.61
CA GLY A 278 6.18 12.36 -17.90
C GLY A 278 5.28 11.55 -18.83
N GLU A 279 5.27 10.22 -18.71
CA GLU A 279 4.53 9.33 -19.64
C GLU A 279 3.28 8.66 -19.03
N GLY A 280 2.99 8.89 -17.74
CA GLY A 280 1.80 8.36 -17.06
C GLY A 280 1.89 6.90 -16.61
N TYR A 281 3.09 6.30 -16.66
CA TYR A 281 3.34 4.93 -16.20
C TYR A 281 3.31 4.78 -14.67
N ASP A 282 3.27 5.88 -13.93
CA ASP A 282 3.05 5.89 -12.48
C ASP A 282 1.70 5.25 -12.12
N ILE A 283 0.67 5.47 -12.95
CA ILE A 283 -0.63 4.79 -12.81
C ILE A 283 -0.46 3.29 -12.99
N ASP A 284 0.23 2.85 -14.04
CA ASP A 284 0.49 1.43 -14.26
C ASP A 284 1.31 0.82 -13.11
N ALA A 285 2.30 1.55 -12.59
CA ALA A 285 3.13 1.12 -11.45
C ALA A 285 2.27 0.81 -10.21
N VAL A 286 1.28 1.66 -9.93
CA VAL A 286 0.35 1.50 -8.80
C VAL A 286 -0.54 0.27 -8.99
N HIS A 287 -1.09 0.07 -10.17
CA HIS A 287 -2.00 -1.06 -10.39
C HIS A 287 -1.25 -2.39 -10.52
N ILE A 288 -0.06 -2.41 -11.13
CA ILE A 288 0.84 -3.56 -11.09
C ILE A 288 1.24 -3.87 -9.65
N SER A 289 1.54 -2.85 -8.84
CA SER A 289 1.83 -3.00 -7.40
C SER A 289 0.73 -3.74 -6.64
N ILE A 290 -0.53 -3.36 -6.87
CA ILE A 290 -1.70 -4.03 -6.29
C ILE A 290 -1.75 -5.49 -6.73
N VAL A 291 -1.69 -5.77 -8.04
CA VAL A 291 -1.76 -7.14 -8.57
C VAL A 291 -0.65 -8.03 -8.00
N LEU A 292 0.59 -7.54 -7.96
CA LEU A 292 1.72 -8.31 -7.42
C LEU A 292 1.56 -8.58 -5.92
N GLY A 293 1.05 -7.59 -5.18
CA GLY A 293 0.72 -7.72 -3.77
C GLY A 293 -0.39 -8.74 -3.54
N ASP A 294 -1.47 -8.67 -4.32
CA ASP A 294 -2.65 -9.53 -4.20
C ASP A 294 -2.33 -10.99 -4.44
N HIS A 295 -1.58 -11.29 -5.49
CA HIS A 295 -1.11 -12.66 -5.69
C HIS A 295 -0.08 -13.05 -4.61
N GLY A 296 0.66 -12.11 -4.03
CA GLY A 296 1.70 -12.38 -3.03
C GLY A 296 3.01 -12.86 -3.64
N VAL A 297 3.30 -12.45 -4.89
CA VAL A 297 4.51 -12.84 -5.64
C VAL A 297 5.74 -12.01 -5.24
N LEU A 298 5.55 -10.97 -4.43
CA LEU A 298 6.62 -10.06 -3.99
C LEU A 298 7.65 -10.72 -3.06
N SER A 299 7.37 -11.92 -2.52
CA SER A 299 8.34 -12.68 -1.71
C SER A 299 9.38 -13.44 -2.55
N GLU A 300 9.10 -13.72 -3.82
CA GLU A 300 10.02 -14.42 -4.74
C GLU A 300 11.13 -13.50 -5.29
N VAL A 301 11.25 -12.28 -4.75
CA VAL A 301 11.89 -11.09 -5.35
C VAL A 301 13.29 -10.80 -4.81
N VAL A 302 13.92 -11.69 -4.04
CA VAL A 302 15.32 -11.51 -3.63
C VAL A 302 16.24 -11.89 -4.79
N GLY A 303 16.30 -11.04 -5.82
CA GLY A 303 17.24 -11.18 -6.92
C GLY A 303 18.69 -11.09 -6.41
N ALA A 304 19.58 -11.83 -7.06
CA ALA A 304 21.00 -11.83 -6.71
C ALA A 304 21.58 -10.40 -6.75
N GLY A 305 21.82 -9.81 -5.57
CA GLY A 305 22.49 -8.50 -5.42
C GLY A 305 21.67 -7.40 -4.73
N GLN A 306 20.36 -7.56 -4.51
CA GLN A 306 19.56 -6.57 -3.78
C GLN A 306 19.23 -7.08 -2.36
N LYS A 307 19.64 -6.31 -1.34
CA LYS A 307 19.46 -6.64 0.09
C LYS A 307 18.07 -6.24 0.61
N PHE A 308 17.01 -6.41 -0.17
CA PHE A 308 15.66 -6.14 0.33
C PHE A 308 15.10 -7.40 0.97
N GLY A 309 14.68 -7.29 2.23
CA GLY A 309 13.89 -8.34 2.87
C GLY A 309 12.48 -8.40 2.25
N VAL A 310 11.79 -9.52 2.43
CA VAL A 310 10.40 -9.68 1.96
C VAL A 310 9.49 -8.56 2.47
N MET A 311 9.65 -8.16 3.73
CA MET A 311 8.92 -7.03 4.33
C MET A 311 9.20 -5.70 3.62
N ASP A 312 10.45 -5.47 3.19
CA ASP A 312 10.83 -4.23 2.52
C ASP A 312 10.12 -4.12 1.16
N ALA A 313 9.97 -5.23 0.43
CA ALA A 313 9.28 -5.24 -0.87
C ALA A 313 7.80 -4.87 -0.75
N TYR A 314 7.07 -5.46 0.21
CA TYR A 314 5.67 -5.11 0.46
C TYR A 314 5.52 -3.67 0.96
N ALA A 315 6.44 -3.18 1.80
CA ALA A 315 6.43 -1.80 2.28
C ALA A 315 6.65 -0.78 1.15
N GLU A 316 7.59 -1.05 0.23
CA GLU A 316 7.88 -0.19 -0.93
C GLU A 316 6.66 -0.11 -1.87
N VAL A 317 6.09 -1.25 -2.25
CA VAL A 317 4.90 -1.33 -3.10
C VAL A 317 3.71 -0.64 -2.43
N SER A 318 3.51 -0.86 -1.14
CA SER A 318 2.48 -0.18 -0.36
C SER A 318 2.69 1.34 -0.31
N SER A 319 3.94 1.80 -0.21
CA SER A 319 4.28 3.22 -0.25
C SER A 319 3.89 3.87 -1.57
N ILE A 320 4.13 3.19 -2.70
CA ILE A 320 3.72 3.65 -4.04
C ILE A 320 2.20 3.83 -4.11
N ILE A 321 1.44 2.82 -3.66
CA ILE A 321 -0.03 2.86 -3.65
C ILE A 321 -0.54 3.99 -2.74
N ARG A 322 0.01 4.11 -1.53
CA ARG A 322 -0.34 5.18 -0.59
C ARG A 322 -0.03 6.55 -1.16
N GLN A 323 1.13 6.73 -1.79
CA GLN A 323 1.50 8.01 -2.38
C GLN A 323 0.53 8.42 -3.49
N TYR A 324 0.09 7.47 -4.30
CA TYR A 324 -0.95 7.71 -5.31
C TYR A 324 -2.31 8.06 -4.67
N GLY A 325 -2.76 7.31 -3.66
CA GLY A 325 -3.97 7.65 -2.89
C GLY A 325 -3.91 9.03 -2.23
N SER A 326 -2.73 9.44 -1.74
CA SER A 326 -2.53 10.76 -1.14
C SER A 326 -2.72 11.91 -2.13
N ALA A 327 -2.55 11.64 -3.44
CA ALA A 327 -2.86 12.64 -4.46
C ALA A 327 -4.36 12.94 -4.47
N TYR A 328 -5.24 11.93 -4.44
CA TYR A 328 -6.69 12.13 -4.34
C TYR A 328 -7.08 12.84 -3.04
N LEU A 329 -6.42 12.50 -1.93
CA LEU A 329 -6.61 13.18 -0.65
C LEU A 329 -6.34 14.69 -0.75
N ARG A 330 -5.28 15.10 -1.46
CA ARG A 330 -4.95 16.52 -1.69
C ARG A 330 -5.96 17.23 -2.60
N HIS A 331 -6.59 16.51 -3.51
CA HIS A 331 -7.61 17.05 -4.42
C HIS A 331 -9.03 17.02 -3.81
N GLY A 332 -9.20 16.50 -2.59
CA GLY A 332 -10.50 16.42 -1.90
C GLY A 332 -11.36 15.21 -2.27
N ASP A 333 -10.87 14.29 -3.10
CA ASP A 333 -11.55 13.05 -3.44
C ASP A 333 -11.27 11.99 -2.37
N LEU A 334 -11.95 12.14 -1.24
CA LEU A 334 -11.81 11.24 -0.08
C LEU A 334 -12.24 9.79 -0.38
N PRO A 335 -13.34 9.51 -1.12
CA PRO A 335 -13.71 8.15 -1.47
C PRO A 335 -12.62 7.42 -2.27
N MET A 336 -12.02 8.08 -3.27
CA MET A 336 -10.94 7.46 -4.04
C MET A 336 -9.68 7.26 -3.20
N ALA A 337 -9.33 8.23 -2.35
CA ALA A 337 -8.20 8.11 -1.42
C ALA A 337 -8.38 6.92 -0.47
N LEU A 338 -9.60 6.70 0.03
CA LEU A 338 -9.95 5.58 0.91
C LEU A 338 -9.70 4.23 0.24
N GLU A 339 -10.12 4.04 -1.02
CA GLU A 339 -9.90 2.79 -1.74
C GLU A 339 -8.40 2.48 -1.90
N TYR A 340 -7.59 3.46 -2.33
CA TYR A 340 -6.14 3.27 -2.45
C TYR A 340 -5.45 3.07 -1.09
N TYR A 341 -5.90 3.74 -0.04
CA TYR A 341 -5.37 3.55 1.31
C TYR A 341 -5.68 2.15 1.84
N ALA A 342 -6.88 1.64 1.55
CA ALA A 342 -7.26 0.28 1.90
C ALA A 342 -6.41 -0.75 1.13
N GLN A 343 -6.17 -0.54 -0.16
CA GLN A 343 -5.28 -1.37 -0.97
C GLN A 343 -3.83 -1.34 -0.46
N ALA A 344 -3.30 -0.16 -0.12
CA ALA A 344 -1.95 -0.04 0.43
C ALA A 344 -1.79 -0.84 1.73
N ALA A 345 -2.78 -0.78 2.64
CA ALA A 345 -2.78 -1.57 3.86
C ALA A 345 -2.96 -3.07 3.58
N ALA A 346 -3.78 -3.45 2.59
CA ALA A 346 -3.99 -4.83 2.18
C ALA A 346 -2.71 -5.47 1.66
N VAL A 347 -1.94 -4.77 0.82
CA VAL A 347 -0.64 -5.25 0.30
C VAL A 347 0.32 -5.59 1.45
N VAL A 348 0.46 -4.73 2.46
CA VAL A 348 1.27 -5.03 3.66
C VAL A 348 0.73 -6.25 4.43
N GLY A 349 -0.60 -6.43 4.41
CA GLY A 349 -1.28 -7.60 4.97
C GLY A 349 -1.19 -8.88 4.15
N GLY A 350 -0.44 -8.89 3.04
CA GLY A 350 -0.31 -10.04 2.14
C GLY A 350 -1.28 -10.02 0.94
N GLY A 351 -1.91 -8.89 0.64
CA GLY A 351 -2.75 -8.72 -0.55
C GLY A 351 -4.11 -9.41 -0.43
N GLU A 352 -4.44 -10.31 -1.36
CA GLU A 352 -5.77 -10.95 -1.48
C GLU A 352 -6.16 -11.70 -0.20
N VAL A 353 -5.20 -12.41 0.38
CA VAL A 353 -5.41 -13.18 1.62
C VAL A 353 -5.77 -12.29 2.82
N SER A 354 -5.38 -11.02 2.79
CA SER A 354 -5.68 -10.06 3.84
C SER A 354 -7.18 -9.71 3.86
N TRP A 355 -7.84 -9.72 2.71
CA TRP A 355 -9.28 -9.47 2.60
C TRP A 355 -10.11 -10.66 3.09
N THR A 356 -9.59 -11.89 2.93
CA THR A 356 -10.28 -13.12 3.34
C THR A 356 -10.01 -13.54 4.79
N GLY A 357 -9.16 -12.79 5.52
CA GLY A 357 -8.80 -13.08 6.91
C GLY A 357 -7.90 -14.32 7.08
N ARG A 358 -7.29 -14.81 5.99
CA ARG A 358 -6.42 -15.98 5.97
C ARG A 358 -4.92 -15.66 6.05
N GLY A 359 -4.58 -14.38 6.19
CA GLY A 359 -3.19 -13.93 6.34
C GLY A 359 -2.55 -14.37 7.66
N ASN A 360 -1.22 -14.31 7.73
CA ASN A 360 -0.47 -14.53 8.96
C ASN A 360 -0.86 -13.48 10.04
N VAL A 361 -0.80 -13.85 11.32
CA VAL A 361 -1.10 -12.97 12.46
C VAL A 361 -0.28 -11.67 12.40
N ASP A 362 1.01 -11.77 12.08
CA ASP A 362 1.89 -10.60 11.96
C ASP A 362 1.50 -9.69 10.79
N GLN A 363 1.17 -10.28 9.63
CA GLN A 363 0.71 -9.54 8.45
C GLN A 363 -0.61 -8.83 8.73
N GLN A 364 -1.56 -9.53 9.37
CA GLN A 364 -2.84 -8.95 9.74
C GLN A 364 -2.68 -7.83 10.76
N ARG A 365 -1.75 -7.97 11.72
CA ARG A 365 -1.41 -6.91 12.66
C ARG A 365 -0.83 -5.68 11.95
N GLN A 366 0.12 -5.86 11.03
CA GLN A 366 0.71 -4.77 10.26
C GLN A 366 -0.32 -4.05 9.38
N ARG A 367 -1.20 -4.82 8.72
CA ARG A 367 -2.33 -4.27 7.96
C ARG A 367 -3.23 -3.41 8.83
N ILE A 368 -3.69 -3.93 9.97
CA ILE A 368 -4.60 -3.20 10.86
C ILE A 368 -3.94 -1.90 11.37
N LEU A 369 -2.64 -1.96 11.72
CA LEU A 369 -1.90 -0.79 12.17
C LEU A 369 -1.84 0.29 11.08
N MET A 370 -1.45 -0.09 9.86
CA MET A 370 -1.37 0.83 8.73
C MET A 370 -2.75 1.38 8.34
N LEU A 371 -3.77 0.52 8.30
CA LEU A 371 -5.13 0.92 7.98
C LEU A 371 -5.67 1.93 8.99
N LYS A 372 -5.49 1.69 10.29
CA LYS A 372 -5.86 2.66 11.34
C LYS A 372 -5.16 4.01 11.14
N GLN A 373 -3.87 4.01 10.83
CA GLN A 373 -3.13 5.24 10.58
C GLN A 373 -3.70 6.03 9.39
N LEU A 374 -4.01 5.34 8.28
CA LEU A 374 -4.54 5.95 7.07
C LEU A 374 -6.00 6.42 7.23
N LEU A 375 -6.82 5.67 7.96
CA LEU A 375 -8.19 6.07 8.32
C LEU A 375 -8.19 7.27 9.26
N ALA A 376 -7.24 7.35 10.21
CA ALA A 376 -7.08 8.52 11.05
C ALA A 376 -6.71 9.75 10.21
N GLU A 377 -5.80 9.61 9.23
CA GLU A 377 -5.48 10.70 8.30
C GLU A 377 -6.72 11.19 7.53
N LEU A 378 -7.60 10.27 7.10
CA LEU A 378 -8.86 10.61 6.43
C LEU A 378 -9.83 11.33 7.38
N LEU A 379 -10.01 10.86 8.63
CA LEU A 379 -10.85 11.51 9.64
C LEU A 379 -10.43 12.97 9.89
N LEU A 380 -9.13 13.25 9.79
CA LEU A 380 -8.57 14.58 9.97
C LEU A 380 -8.79 15.52 8.77
N ARG A 381 -9.33 15.05 7.63
CA ARG A 381 -9.71 15.91 6.50
C ARG A 381 -11.15 16.40 6.61
N ASP A 382 -11.44 17.47 5.89
CA ASP A 382 -12.79 18.04 5.86
C ASP A 382 -13.70 17.12 5.05
N GLY A 383 -14.86 16.76 5.62
CA GLY A 383 -15.72 15.70 5.08
C GLY A 383 -15.29 14.27 5.47
N GLY A 384 -14.12 14.08 6.09
CA GLY A 384 -13.63 12.76 6.50
C GLY A 384 -14.51 12.07 7.54
N ILE A 385 -14.98 12.84 8.54
CA ILE A 385 -15.95 12.36 9.54
C ILE A 385 -17.24 11.91 8.87
N TYR A 386 -17.74 12.66 7.88
CA TYR A 386 -18.97 12.30 7.17
C TYR A 386 -18.79 11.03 6.33
N LEU A 387 -17.67 10.90 5.61
CA LEU A 387 -17.36 9.70 4.82
C LEU A 387 -17.27 8.44 5.71
N LEU A 388 -16.49 8.52 6.79
CA LEU A 388 -16.18 7.34 7.60
C LEU A 388 -17.25 7.03 8.64
N LEU A 389 -17.92 8.03 9.21
CA LEU A 389 -18.91 7.85 10.29
C LEU A 389 -20.36 8.11 9.84
N GLY A 390 -20.58 8.50 8.59
CA GLY A 390 -21.89 8.76 8.03
C GLY A 390 -22.53 10.08 8.49
N PRO A 391 -23.72 10.44 7.96
CA PRO A 391 -24.51 11.56 8.43
C PRO A 391 -25.06 11.30 9.84
N ARG A 392 -25.24 12.35 10.65
CA ARG A 392 -25.87 12.21 11.97
C ARG A 392 -27.37 11.93 11.92
N SER A 393 -28.04 12.44 10.89
CA SER A 393 -29.51 12.52 10.83
C SER A 393 -30.19 11.27 10.30
N THR A 394 -29.47 10.43 9.55
CA THR A 394 -30.06 9.32 8.79
C THR A 394 -29.82 7.95 9.44
N GLY A 395 -28.90 7.87 10.41
CA GLY A 395 -28.46 6.58 10.98
C GLY A 395 -27.72 5.70 9.98
N GLU A 396 -27.33 6.25 8.82
CA GLU A 396 -26.55 5.53 7.81
C GLU A 396 -25.14 5.27 8.35
N GLU A 397 -24.72 4.01 8.33
CA GLU A 397 -23.36 3.64 8.69
C GLU A 397 -22.39 4.19 7.64
N GLY A 398 -21.35 4.89 8.10
CA GLY A 398 -20.26 5.32 7.23
C GLY A 398 -19.30 4.18 6.87
N GLU A 399 -18.34 4.48 6.00
CA GLU A 399 -17.42 3.51 5.42
C GLU A 399 -16.50 2.82 6.45
N LEU A 400 -16.38 3.34 7.68
CA LEU A 400 -15.53 2.75 8.71
C LEU A 400 -15.94 1.32 9.07
N ALA A 401 -17.24 1.01 9.04
CA ALA A 401 -17.76 -0.31 9.38
C ALA A 401 -17.28 -1.41 8.40
N ARG A 402 -17.04 -1.04 7.13
CA ARG A 402 -16.50 -1.93 6.10
C ARG A 402 -15.11 -2.46 6.47
N PHE A 403 -14.30 -1.65 7.15
CA PHE A 403 -12.90 -1.96 7.45
C PHE A 403 -12.67 -2.43 8.89
N LEU A 404 -13.47 -1.93 9.84
CA LEU A 404 -13.43 -2.30 11.25
C LEU A 404 -14.83 -2.80 11.66
N PRO A 405 -15.15 -4.09 11.39
CA PRO A 405 -16.47 -4.64 11.66
C PRO A 405 -16.74 -4.82 13.16
N ASP A 406 -15.69 -5.02 13.98
CA ASP A 406 -15.83 -5.12 15.43
C ASP A 406 -16.12 -3.75 16.06
N VAL A 407 -17.30 -3.63 16.68
CA VAL A 407 -17.80 -2.38 17.27
C VAL A 407 -16.87 -1.87 18.37
N LYS A 408 -16.31 -2.76 19.20
CA LYS A 408 -15.40 -2.37 20.30
C LYS A 408 -14.08 -1.82 19.76
N ALA A 409 -13.46 -2.50 18.80
CA ALA A 409 -12.24 -2.05 18.16
C ALA A 409 -12.45 -0.73 17.41
N ARG A 410 -13.63 -0.55 16.79
CA ARG A 410 -14.04 0.69 16.13
C ARG A 410 -14.18 1.85 17.13
N GLN A 411 -14.86 1.61 18.25
CA GLN A 411 -14.99 2.58 19.33
C GLN A 411 -13.62 2.97 19.90
N GLN A 412 -12.75 1.99 20.18
CA GLN A 412 -11.41 2.25 20.68
C GLN A 412 -10.58 3.08 19.69
N PHE A 413 -10.62 2.75 18.41
CA PHE A 413 -9.93 3.51 17.36
C PHE A 413 -10.39 4.98 17.30
N LEU A 414 -11.70 5.22 17.43
CA LEU A 414 -12.24 6.57 17.42
C LEU A 414 -11.86 7.37 18.65
N LEU A 415 -11.86 6.75 19.85
CA LEU A 415 -11.38 7.39 21.08
C LEU A 415 -9.89 7.76 20.97
N GLU A 416 -9.06 6.86 20.45
CA GLU A 416 -7.63 7.11 20.20
C GLU A 416 -7.43 8.27 19.20
N THR A 417 -8.22 8.31 18.12
CA THR A 417 -8.14 9.37 17.11
C THR A 417 -8.63 10.72 17.65
N ALA A 418 -9.70 10.73 18.45
CA ALA A 418 -10.21 11.94 19.10
C ALA A 418 -9.18 12.53 20.06
N ARG A 419 -8.45 11.69 20.81
CA ARG A 419 -7.34 12.13 21.66
C ARG A 419 -6.19 12.74 20.84
N GLN A 420 -5.82 12.12 19.72
CA GLN A 420 -4.81 12.68 18.81
C GLN A 420 -5.25 14.05 18.25
N CYS A 421 -6.54 14.22 17.92
CA CYS A 421 -7.09 15.51 17.50
C CYS A 421 -6.93 16.55 18.61
N GLN A 422 -7.22 16.19 19.87
CA GLN A 422 -7.09 17.06 21.03
C GLN A 422 -5.62 17.47 21.26
N GLU A 423 -4.69 16.52 21.20
CA GLU A 423 -3.24 16.75 21.32
C GLU A 423 -2.72 17.67 20.19
N ALA A 424 -3.31 17.58 18.99
CA ALA A 424 -2.99 18.42 17.85
C ALA A 424 -3.71 19.79 17.83
N GLY A 425 -4.58 20.08 18.81
CA GLY A 425 -5.36 21.32 18.88
C GLY A 425 -6.57 21.38 17.93
N LEU A 426 -6.96 20.27 17.32
CA LEU A 426 -8.12 20.14 16.44
C LEU A 426 -9.39 19.81 17.25
N TYR A 427 -9.78 20.73 18.13
CA TYR A 427 -10.87 20.50 19.10
C TYR A 427 -12.22 20.19 18.46
N ASP A 428 -12.61 20.89 17.39
CA ASP A 428 -13.89 20.68 16.72
C ASP A 428 -14.04 19.24 16.20
N LYS A 429 -12.96 18.68 15.63
CA LYS A 429 -12.93 17.28 15.16
C LYS A 429 -12.97 16.30 16.32
N SER A 430 -12.22 16.58 17.39
CA SER A 430 -12.22 15.77 18.61
C SER A 430 -13.62 15.68 19.24
N ILE A 431 -14.27 16.83 19.42
CA ILE A 431 -15.64 16.94 19.96
C ILE A 431 -16.61 16.15 19.08
N GLU A 432 -16.57 16.33 17.77
CA GLU A 432 -17.47 15.61 16.88
C GLU A 432 -17.27 14.09 16.95
N ILE A 433 -16.02 13.60 16.97
CA ILE A 433 -15.73 12.17 17.10
C ILE A 433 -16.24 11.63 18.46
N TYR A 434 -16.01 12.33 19.56
CA TYR A 434 -16.54 11.92 20.88
C TYR A 434 -18.06 11.86 20.91
N LYS A 435 -18.74 12.85 20.30
CA LYS A 435 -20.20 12.83 20.13
C LYS A 435 -20.66 11.60 19.32
N ARG A 436 -19.93 11.19 18.28
CA ARG A 436 -20.27 9.99 17.49
C ARG A 436 -20.10 8.68 18.26
N VAL A 437 -19.13 8.63 19.15
CA VAL A 437 -18.86 7.46 20.00
C VAL A 437 -19.83 7.38 21.20
N GLY A 438 -20.48 8.49 21.54
CA GLY A 438 -21.34 8.60 22.73
C GLY A 438 -20.57 8.94 24.00
N ALA A 439 -19.33 9.43 23.88
CA ALA A 439 -18.51 9.94 25.00
C ALA A 439 -18.76 11.45 25.17
N PHE A 440 -19.99 11.80 25.52
CA PHE A 440 -20.44 13.19 25.64
C PHE A 440 -19.72 13.94 26.77
N SER A 441 -19.37 13.25 27.85
CA SER A 441 -18.60 13.81 28.97
C SER A 441 -17.24 14.34 28.51
N MET A 442 -16.54 13.59 27.66
CA MET A 442 -15.25 14.01 27.08
C MET A 442 -15.41 15.18 26.11
N ALA A 443 -16.48 15.19 25.32
CA ALA A 443 -16.79 16.32 24.43
C ALA A 443 -17.05 17.61 25.22
N LEU A 444 -17.83 17.53 26.30
CA LEU A 444 -18.08 18.67 27.20
C LEU A 444 -16.82 19.13 27.93
N ASP A 445 -15.96 18.21 28.36
CA ASP A 445 -14.69 18.55 29.00
C ASP A 445 -13.79 19.41 28.10
N ILE A 446 -13.72 19.08 26.80
CA ILE A 446 -12.99 19.90 25.82
C ILE A 446 -13.64 21.28 25.65
N ILE A 447 -14.97 21.36 25.58
CA ILE A 447 -15.68 22.64 25.53
C ILE A 447 -15.38 23.48 26.79
N ASN A 448 -15.42 22.87 27.97
CA ASN A 448 -15.14 23.53 29.24
C ASN A 448 -13.69 24.03 29.32
N MET A 449 -12.74 23.24 28.85
CA MET A 449 -11.33 23.63 28.72
C MET A 449 -11.19 24.85 27.78
N CYS A 450 -11.72 24.76 26.57
CA CYS A 450 -11.66 25.85 25.59
C CYS A 450 -12.37 27.12 26.08
N LEU A 451 -13.49 26.96 26.79
CA LEU A 451 -14.26 28.08 27.36
C LEU A 451 -13.48 28.75 28.48
N SER A 452 -12.86 27.97 29.38
CA SER A 452 -11.98 28.48 30.43
C SER A 452 -10.83 29.30 29.86
N GLU A 453 -10.13 28.79 28.84
CA GLU A 453 -9.06 29.51 28.16
C GLU A 453 -9.55 30.82 27.51
N ALA A 454 -10.74 30.78 26.89
CA ALA A 454 -11.34 31.96 26.26
C ALA A 454 -11.76 33.02 27.29
N ILE A 455 -12.30 32.61 28.45
CA ILE A 455 -12.63 33.50 29.59
C ILE A 455 -11.37 34.14 30.14
N CYS A 456 -10.30 33.38 30.35
CA CYS A 456 -9.01 33.90 30.82
C CYS A 456 -8.40 34.90 29.82
N ALA A 457 -8.51 34.62 28.52
CA ALA A 457 -8.06 35.52 27.47
C ALA A 457 -8.86 36.84 27.43
N LEU A 458 -10.17 36.76 27.61
CA LEU A 458 -11.07 37.91 27.66
C LEU A 458 -10.74 38.82 28.86
N ALA A 459 -10.55 38.25 30.05
CA ALA A 459 -10.18 38.99 31.25
C ALA A 459 -8.87 39.78 31.11
N ARG A 460 -7.97 39.31 30.24
CA ARG A 460 -6.68 39.95 29.93
C ARG A 460 -6.75 40.93 28.77
N GLY A 461 -7.95 41.22 28.26
CA GLY A 461 -8.19 42.25 27.24
C GLY A 461 -7.96 41.82 25.80
N ARG A 462 -8.00 40.51 25.47
CA ARG A 462 -7.95 40.05 24.07
C ARG A 462 -9.31 40.17 23.39
N LEU A 463 -9.34 40.77 22.19
CA LEU A 463 -10.57 41.13 21.46
C LEU A 463 -11.37 39.93 20.90
N ASP A 464 -10.73 38.78 20.66
CA ASP A 464 -11.39 37.61 20.02
C ASP A 464 -12.21 36.74 21.00
N GLY A 465 -12.34 37.15 22.28
CA GLY A 465 -12.95 36.33 23.33
C GLY A 465 -14.48 36.23 23.29
N GLU A 466 -15.18 37.29 22.87
CA GLU A 466 -16.65 37.35 23.01
C GLU A 466 -17.41 36.44 22.05
N SER A 467 -17.06 36.43 20.75
CA SER A 467 -17.67 35.54 19.76
C SER A 467 -17.33 34.08 20.04
N ARG A 468 -16.08 33.81 20.43
CA ARG A 468 -15.58 32.47 20.76
C ARG A 468 -16.28 31.90 21.99
N THR A 469 -16.44 32.68 23.07
CA THR A 469 -17.14 32.23 24.28
C THR A 469 -18.62 31.95 24.01
N ALA A 470 -19.31 32.79 23.22
CA ALA A 470 -20.70 32.55 22.84
C ALA A 470 -20.87 31.27 21.99
N GLY A 471 -19.98 31.03 21.03
CA GLY A 471 -19.98 29.81 20.21
C GLY A 471 -19.74 28.54 21.03
N LEU A 472 -18.79 28.56 21.97
CA LEU A 472 -18.50 27.43 22.86
C LEU A 472 -19.67 27.11 23.80
N ILE A 473 -20.33 28.13 24.35
CA ILE A 473 -21.55 27.96 25.16
C ILE A 473 -22.65 27.33 24.32
N HIS A 474 -22.88 27.83 23.10
CA HIS A 474 -23.88 27.25 22.21
C HIS A 474 -23.57 25.78 21.91
N SER A 475 -22.32 25.45 21.58
CA SER A 475 -21.89 24.09 21.33
C SER A 475 -22.05 23.18 22.55
N GLY A 476 -21.73 23.67 23.77
CA GLY A 476 -21.93 22.92 25.00
C GLY A 476 -23.41 22.60 25.24
N ASN A 477 -24.29 23.58 25.06
CA ASN A 477 -25.74 23.39 25.17
C ASN A 477 -26.30 22.44 24.09
N GLU A 478 -25.77 22.50 22.87
CA GLU A 478 -26.14 21.55 21.81
C GLU A 478 -25.76 20.11 22.17
N ILE A 479 -24.57 19.91 22.76
CA ILE A 479 -24.11 18.59 23.23
C ILE A 479 -25.03 18.07 24.34
N SER A 480 -25.35 18.90 25.33
CA SER A 480 -26.31 18.58 26.40
C SER A 480 -27.69 18.22 25.87
N GLU A 481 -28.20 18.97 24.88
CA GLU A 481 -29.51 18.68 24.30
C GLU A 481 -29.48 17.38 23.49
N THR A 482 -28.43 17.17 22.69
CA THR A 482 -28.23 15.93 21.93
C THR A 482 -28.18 14.71 22.84
N TYR A 483 -27.52 14.83 23.99
CA TYR A 483 -27.37 13.76 24.97
C TYR A 483 -28.71 13.25 25.51
N LYS A 484 -29.70 14.13 25.73
CA LYS A 484 -31.02 13.75 26.26
C LYS A 484 -31.76 12.74 25.39
N TYR A 485 -31.51 12.78 24.08
CA TYR A 485 -32.13 11.87 23.12
C TYR A 485 -31.27 10.64 22.81
N PHE A 486 -30.13 10.45 23.49
CA PHE A 486 -29.25 9.31 23.30
C PHE A 486 -29.66 8.14 24.23
N PRO A 487 -30.30 7.07 23.70
CA PRO A 487 -30.98 6.07 24.54
C PRO A 487 -30.03 5.09 25.26
N GLU A 488 -28.76 5.01 24.85
CA GLU A 488 -27.83 3.93 25.24
C GLU A 488 -26.71 4.36 26.21
N ALA A 489 -26.79 5.55 26.82
CA ALA A 489 -25.74 6.02 27.72
C ALA A 489 -25.69 5.25 29.05
N SER A 490 -24.49 4.83 29.46
CA SER A 490 -24.24 4.17 30.75
C SER A 490 -24.54 5.09 31.94
N LEU A 491 -24.80 4.52 33.13
CA LEU A 491 -25.02 5.32 34.34
C LEU A 491 -23.80 6.18 34.70
N GLN A 492 -22.59 5.64 34.53
CA GLN A 492 -21.35 6.38 34.76
C GLN A 492 -21.21 7.57 33.80
N GLU A 493 -21.56 7.40 32.53
CA GLU A 493 -21.52 8.50 31.56
C GLU A 493 -22.56 9.58 31.91
N ARG A 494 -23.73 9.21 32.46
CA ARG A 494 -24.73 10.18 32.95
C ARG A 494 -24.17 11.05 34.06
N GLU A 495 -23.52 10.45 35.05
CA GLU A 495 -22.90 11.18 36.15
C GLU A 495 -21.81 12.13 35.63
N HIS A 496 -20.91 11.64 34.77
CA HIS A 496 -19.86 12.47 34.19
C HIS A 496 -20.38 13.60 33.30
N VAL A 497 -21.47 13.40 32.55
CA VAL A 497 -22.10 14.47 31.78
C VAL A 497 -22.68 15.54 32.72
N LEU A 498 -23.39 15.16 33.78
CA LEU A 498 -23.94 16.10 34.76
C LEU A 498 -22.85 16.91 35.47
N ASP A 499 -21.72 16.27 35.80
CA ASP A 499 -20.56 16.95 36.37
C ASP A 499 -20.02 18.00 35.40
N GLN A 500 -19.85 17.64 34.12
CA GLN A 500 -19.34 18.55 33.09
C GLN A 500 -20.33 19.66 32.73
N GLU A 501 -21.64 19.41 32.78
CA GLU A 501 -22.67 20.45 32.66
C GLU A 501 -22.60 21.44 33.82
N THR A 502 -22.35 20.95 35.04
CA THR A 502 -22.16 21.82 36.21
C THR A 502 -20.94 22.72 36.02
N VAL A 503 -19.83 22.18 35.51
CA VAL A 503 -18.64 22.97 35.15
C VAL A 503 -18.97 24.02 34.08
N LEU A 504 -19.73 23.67 33.05
CA LEU A 504 -20.17 24.60 32.01
C LEU A 504 -20.96 25.78 32.61
N ARG A 505 -21.91 25.51 33.51
CA ARG A 505 -22.70 26.56 34.20
C ARG A 505 -21.85 27.44 35.11
N GLN A 506 -20.85 26.86 35.78
CA GLN A 506 -19.90 27.63 36.58
C GLN A 506 -19.08 28.58 35.70
N LEU A 507 -18.58 28.12 34.55
CA LEU A 507 -17.85 28.95 33.60
C LEU A 507 -18.74 30.04 32.97
N GLU A 508 -20.00 29.72 32.63
CA GLU A 508 -21.00 30.70 32.17
C GLU A 508 -21.22 31.82 33.22
N ALA A 509 -21.33 31.47 34.50
CA ALA A 509 -21.48 32.44 35.58
C ALA A 509 -20.26 33.36 35.73
N ILE A 510 -19.04 32.82 35.59
CA ILE A 510 -17.79 33.62 35.59
C ILE A 510 -17.78 34.60 34.41
N LEU A 511 -18.16 34.13 33.22
CA LEU A 511 -18.23 34.96 32.03
C LEU A 511 -19.26 36.10 32.20
N ALA A 512 -20.40 35.84 32.84
CA ALA A 512 -21.42 36.85 33.11
C ALA A 512 -20.86 38.00 33.97
N VAL A 513 -20.09 37.67 35.03
CA VAL A 513 -19.40 38.68 35.85
C VAL A 513 -18.45 39.54 35.01
N GLN A 514 -17.63 38.91 34.16
CA GLN A 514 -16.69 39.65 33.30
C GLN A 514 -17.40 40.58 32.31
N LYS A 515 -18.51 40.13 31.70
CA LYS A 515 -19.31 40.95 30.80
C LYS A 515 -19.95 42.15 31.51
N LEU A 516 -20.50 41.96 32.71
CA LEU A 516 -21.04 43.07 33.50
C LEU A 516 -19.97 44.08 33.89
N ALA A 517 -18.78 43.60 34.29
CA ALA A 517 -17.67 44.45 34.67
C ALA A 517 -17.11 45.28 33.50
N THR A 518 -17.03 44.69 32.30
CA THR A 518 -16.53 45.36 31.09
C THR A 518 -17.48 46.44 30.57
N VAL A 519 -18.80 46.25 30.72
CA VAL A 519 -19.83 47.26 30.38
C VAL A 519 -19.91 48.38 31.46
N GLY A 520 -19.26 48.21 32.60
CA GLY A 520 -19.24 49.20 33.70
C GLY A 520 -20.36 49.02 34.72
N HIS A 521 -21.11 47.91 34.65
CA HIS A 521 -22.16 47.57 35.62
C HIS A 521 -21.54 46.89 36.86
N TYR A 522 -20.68 47.62 37.59
CA TYR A 522 -19.85 47.06 38.66
C TYR A 522 -20.66 46.47 39.82
N LEU A 523 -21.76 47.09 40.20
CA LEU A 523 -22.58 46.64 41.32
C LEU A 523 -23.31 45.31 41.00
N ASP A 524 -23.78 45.16 39.76
CA ASP A 524 -24.40 43.90 39.32
C ASP A 524 -23.36 42.80 39.14
N ALA A 525 -22.15 43.12 38.67
CA ALA A 525 -21.04 42.17 38.62
C ALA A 525 -20.71 41.61 40.01
N LEU A 526 -20.66 42.47 41.05
CA LEU A 526 -20.41 42.04 42.43
C LEU A 526 -21.55 41.20 43.03
N ARG A 527 -22.80 41.51 42.68
CA ARG A 527 -23.95 40.68 43.06
C ARG A 527 -23.83 39.27 42.47
N GLU A 528 -23.39 39.15 41.23
CA GLU A 528 -23.17 37.84 40.60
C GLU A 528 -21.97 37.10 41.22
N VAL A 529 -20.88 37.80 41.59
CA VAL A 529 -19.76 37.20 42.34
C VAL A 529 -20.22 36.59 43.66
N ALA A 530 -21.09 37.28 44.40
CA ALA A 530 -21.63 36.79 45.67
C ALA A 530 -22.50 35.52 45.53
N LYS A 531 -23.10 35.30 44.35
CA LYS A 531 -23.95 34.13 44.07
C LYS A 531 -23.16 32.88 43.66
N LEU A 532 -21.85 32.98 43.42
CA LEU A 532 -21.06 31.86 42.93
C LEU A 532 -20.93 30.78 44.02
N PRO A 533 -21.48 29.56 43.81
CA PRO A 533 -21.56 28.55 44.86
C PRO A 533 -20.19 27.97 45.26
N PHE A 534 -19.17 28.17 44.43
CA PHE A 534 -17.81 27.67 44.62
C PHE A 534 -16.85 28.71 45.23
N LEU A 535 -17.31 29.93 45.51
CA LEU A 535 -16.52 30.98 46.16
C LEU A 535 -17.30 31.55 47.37
N PRO A 536 -16.76 31.49 48.59
CA PRO A 536 -17.44 31.97 49.80
C PRO A 536 -17.35 33.50 49.94
N LEU A 537 -17.83 34.25 48.94
CA LEU A 537 -17.69 35.71 48.86
C LEU A 537 -18.95 36.48 49.24
N ASP A 538 -20.06 35.79 49.52
CA ASP A 538 -21.30 36.41 49.99
C ASP A 538 -21.08 37.10 51.36
N PRO A 539 -21.24 38.44 51.46
CA PRO A 539 -21.10 39.18 52.72
C PRO A 539 -22.02 38.70 53.84
N GLY A 540 -23.18 38.10 53.52
CA GLY A 540 -24.20 37.68 54.49
C GLY A 540 -24.04 36.25 55.03
N MET A 541 -23.15 35.44 54.46
CA MET A 541 -22.96 34.02 54.85
C MET A 541 -21.83 33.83 55.88
N SER A 542 -22.02 32.92 56.83
CA SER A 542 -21.02 32.57 57.85
C SER A 542 -19.81 31.84 57.26
N ASP A 543 -18.62 32.06 57.82
CA ASP A 543 -17.31 31.54 57.32
C ASP A 543 -17.12 30.01 57.46
N VAL A 544 -18.18 29.24 57.74
CA VAL A 544 -18.12 27.80 58.06
C VAL A 544 -18.31 26.92 56.81
N ILE A 545 -17.97 27.44 55.63
CA ILE A 545 -18.00 26.64 54.41
C ILE A 545 -16.67 25.88 54.36
N GLY A 546 -16.74 24.55 54.57
CA GLY A 546 -15.61 23.64 54.35
C GLY A 546 -15.02 23.81 52.95
N ASP A 547 -13.87 23.21 52.67
CA ASP A 547 -13.02 23.51 51.51
C ASP A 547 -13.63 23.14 50.13
N VAL A 548 -14.77 23.74 49.77
CA VAL A 548 -15.56 23.53 48.54
C VAL A 548 -14.68 23.81 47.32
N PHE A 549 -13.70 24.71 47.46
CA PHE A 549 -12.75 25.06 46.42
C PHE A 549 -11.80 23.91 46.04
N GLN A 550 -11.55 22.92 46.91
CA GLN A 550 -10.79 21.72 46.55
C GLN A 550 -11.50 20.85 45.52
N ASN A 551 -12.82 20.83 45.53
CA ASN A 551 -13.64 19.96 44.66
C ASN A 551 -14.05 20.62 43.34
N VAL A 552 -13.61 21.85 43.09
CA VAL A 552 -13.92 22.59 41.86
C VAL A 552 -13.07 22.07 40.70
N SER A 553 -13.65 21.99 39.50
CA SER A 553 -12.92 21.56 38.30
C SER A 553 -11.68 22.45 38.01
N PRO A 554 -10.55 21.86 37.56
CA PRO A 554 -9.36 22.62 37.15
C PRO A 554 -9.67 23.74 36.15
N HIS A 555 -10.62 23.52 35.24
CA HIS A 555 -11.03 24.51 34.24
C HIS A 555 -11.63 25.76 34.90
N VAL A 556 -12.45 25.60 35.93
CA VAL A 556 -13.02 26.72 36.70
C VAL A 556 -11.97 27.36 37.58
N GLN A 557 -11.12 26.56 38.25
CA GLN A 557 -10.03 27.05 39.09
C GLN A 557 -9.08 27.97 38.31
N ALA A 558 -8.78 27.65 37.04
CA ALA A 558 -7.92 28.47 36.19
C ALA A 558 -8.46 29.90 35.97
N CYS A 559 -9.78 30.09 36.01
CA CYS A 559 -10.43 31.39 35.82
C CYS A 559 -10.51 32.24 37.10
N VAL A 560 -10.34 31.63 38.28
CA VAL A 560 -10.56 32.30 39.58
C VAL A 560 -9.63 33.48 39.83
N PRO A 561 -8.31 33.44 39.50
CA PRO A 561 -7.45 34.61 39.67
C PRO A 561 -7.93 35.81 38.85
N ASP A 562 -8.33 35.57 37.59
CA ASP A 562 -8.86 36.58 36.68
C ASP A 562 -10.20 37.14 37.21
N LEU A 563 -11.09 36.28 37.69
CA LEU A 563 -12.34 36.67 38.36
C LEU A 563 -12.11 37.54 39.60
N LEU A 564 -11.20 37.16 40.50
CA LEU A 564 -10.91 37.94 41.71
C LEU A 564 -10.33 39.31 41.39
N ARG A 565 -9.47 39.42 40.36
CA ARG A 565 -8.97 40.73 39.90
C ARG A 565 -10.08 41.63 39.37
N VAL A 566 -11.03 41.05 38.63
CA VAL A 566 -12.22 41.75 38.13
C VAL A 566 -13.10 42.19 39.30
N ALA A 567 -13.36 41.32 40.27
CA ALA A 567 -14.13 41.66 41.46
C ALA A 567 -13.48 42.82 42.25
N LEU A 568 -12.17 42.77 42.49
CA LEU A 568 -11.43 43.87 43.13
C LEU A 568 -11.53 45.17 42.32
N ALA A 569 -11.41 45.11 40.99
CA ALA A 569 -11.59 46.29 40.14
C ALA A 569 -13.01 46.85 40.24
N CYS A 570 -14.03 46.01 40.33
CA CYS A 570 -15.41 46.45 40.53
C CYS A 570 -15.59 47.11 41.90
N LEU A 571 -15.01 46.55 42.98
CA LEU A 571 -15.05 47.11 44.33
C LEU A 571 -14.37 48.50 44.41
N ASP A 572 -13.36 48.76 43.59
CA ASP A 572 -12.69 50.07 43.52
C ASP A 572 -13.59 51.14 42.87
N ASN A 573 -14.61 50.74 42.12
CA ASN A 573 -15.54 51.63 41.42
C ASN A 573 -16.94 51.72 42.07
N VAL A 574 -17.15 51.11 43.24
CA VAL A 574 -18.43 51.13 43.97
C VAL A 574 -18.27 51.81 45.34
N THR A 575 -19.21 52.67 45.70
CA THR A 575 -19.23 53.36 47.00
C THR A 575 -19.75 52.44 48.11
N ASP A 576 -19.03 52.37 49.23
CA ASP A 576 -19.39 51.58 50.41
C ASP A 576 -20.44 52.32 51.27
N SER A 577 -21.73 51.99 51.11
CA SER A 577 -22.83 52.64 51.84
C SER A 577 -23.28 51.89 53.10
N ASP A 578 -23.09 50.57 53.14
CA ASP A 578 -23.64 49.66 54.15
C ASP A 578 -22.60 48.70 54.75
N GLY A 579 -21.32 48.85 54.40
CA GLY A 579 -20.23 47.96 54.84
C GLY A 579 -20.07 46.68 54.00
N SER A 580 -20.95 46.44 53.01
CA SER A 580 -20.92 45.24 52.17
C SER A 580 -19.66 45.16 51.29
N VAL A 581 -19.19 46.31 50.79
CA VAL A 581 -17.97 46.41 49.97
C VAL A 581 -16.75 46.02 50.81
N ARG A 582 -16.66 46.51 52.05
CA ARG A 582 -15.57 46.18 52.98
C ARG A 582 -15.62 44.70 53.40
N ALA A 583 -16.80 44.18 53.68
CA ALA A 583 -17.00 42.78 54.02
C ALA A 583 -16.55 41.85 52.88
N MET A 584 -16.88 42.18 51.62
CA MET A 584 -16.45 41.40 50.46
C MET A 584 -14.93 41.46 50.24
N ARG A 585 -14.28 42.63 50.43
CA ARG A 585 -12.80 42.74 50.39
C ARG A 585 -12.14 41.84 51.44
N ALA A 586 -12.66 41.84 52.66
CA ALA A 586 -12.16 40.97 53.74
C ALA A 586 -12.34 39.48 53.39
N LYS A 587 -13.47 39.09 52.79
CA LYS A 587 -13.70 37.72 52.32
C LYS A 587 -12.76 37.28 51.20
N ILE A 588 -12.46 38.16 50.24
CA ILE A 588 -11.46 37.88 49.18
C ILE A 588 -10.08 37.65 49.80
N ALA A 589 -9.68 38.51 50.75
CA ALA A 589 -8.40 38.36 51.46
C ALA A 589 -8.33 37.06 52.27
N GLN A 590 -9.40 36.74 53.02
CA GLN A 590 -9.50 35.51 53.80
C GLN A 590 -9.47 34.26 52.90
N PHE A 591 -10.15 34.30 51.76
CA PHE A 591 -10.15 33.20 50.79
C PHE A 591 -8.75 32.90 50.26
N LEU A 592 -7.99 33.94 49.90
CA LEU A 592 -6.60 33.79 49.45
C LEU A 592 -5.68 33.30 50.57
N ALA A 593 -5.85 33.81 51.80
CA ALA A 593 -5.09 33.36 52.97
C ALA A 593 -5.34 31.88 53.27
N ASN A 594 -6.59 31.42 53.17
CA ASN A 594 -6.95 30.02 53.36
C ASN A 594 -6.42 29.10 52.24
N ASN A 595 -6.09 29.65 51.06
CA ASN A 595 -5.61 28.92 49.88
C ASN A 595 -4.15 29.23 49.52
N MET A 596 -3.33 29.63 50.49
CA MET A 596 -1.91 30.02 50.30
C MET A 596 -1.02 28.92 49.69
N SER A 597 -1.40 27.66 49.83
CA SER A 597 -0.67 26.52 49.22
C SER A 597 -0.75 26.49 47.69
N ARG A 598 -1.65 27.28 47.09
CA ARG A 598 -1.82 27.38 45.63
C ARG A 598 -0.97 28.51 45.06
N ASN A 599 -0.50 28.31 43.82
CA ASN A 599 0.37 29.25 43.12
C ASN A 599 -0.44 30.42 42.52
N TRP A 600 -0.90 31.34 43.36
CA TRP A 600 -1.64 32.53 42.92
C TRP A 600 -0.72 33.59 42.26
N PRO A 601 -1.21 34.33 41.26
CA PRO A 601 -0.45 35.40 40.61
C PRO A 601 -0.02 36.49 41.60
N ARG A 602 1.25 36.94 41.53
CA ARG A 602 1.83 37.93 42.46
C ARG A 602 1.08 39.27 42.44
N ASP A 603 0.65 39.69 41.26
CA ASP A 603 -0.14 40.91 41.03
C ASP A 603 -1.49 40.87 41.76
N LEU A 604 -2.11 39.69 41.89
CA LEU A 604 -3.35 39.52 42.66
C LEU A 604 -3.10 39.79 44.16
N TYR A 605 -2.02 39.26 44.73
CA TYR A 605 -1.64 39.54 46.13
C TYR A 605 -1.35 41.02 46.35
N GLU A 606 -0.60 41.66 45.45
CA GLU A 606 -0.30 43.08 45.53
C GLU A 606 -1.56 43.93 45.46
N LYS A 607 -2.53 43.55 44.62
CA LYS A 607 -3.82 44.26 44.51
C LYS A 607 -4.65 44.13 45.79
N VAL A 608 -4.70 42.93 46.39
CA VAL A 608 -5.42 42.70 47.65
C VAL A 608 -4.78 43.49 48.79
N ALA A 609 -3.45 43.48 48.89
CA ALA A 609 -2.70 44.23 49.91
C ALA A 609 -2.88 45.75 49.81
N ARG A 610 -3.17 46.29 48.62
CA ARG A 610 -3.52 47.70 48.42
C ARG A 610 -4.98 48.03 48.75
N SER A 611 -5.85 47.01 48.81
CA SER A 611 -7.30 47.16 48.97
C SER A 611 -7.79 46.94 50.41
N LEU A 612 -6.95 46.31 51.25
CA LEU A 612 -7.12 46.20 52.71
C LEU A 612 -6.56 47.45 53.38
#